data_AF-A0A7R9IT91-F1
#
_entry.id   AF-A0A7R9IT91-F1
#
_cell.length_a   1.000
_cell.length_b   1.000
_cell.length_c   1.000
_cell.angle_alpha   90.00
_cell.angle_beta   90.00
_cell.angle_gamma   90.00
#
_symmetry.space_group_name_H-M   'P 1'
#
loop_
_entity.id
_entity.type
_entity.pdbx_description
1 polymer ?
#
loop_
_entity_poly.entity_id
_entity_poly.type
_entity_poly.pdbx_seq_one_letter_code
_entity_poly.pdbx_strand_id
1 'polypeptide(L)'
;EETFEASAVGEATEVVQELICDEELILIKGPKARTASSIILRGPNDFYCDEMERSVHDALCVVKRVLESKTVVAGGGCVEAALSIYLENFATSLSSREQLAIAEFAKSLLVIPKTLSVNAAQDATDLVAKLRAYHNSSQTKAEHQHLKWVGLDLLEGTVRDNKKAGVLEPAISKIKSLKFATEAAITILRIDDMIRLDPERKDDKSYRDAYERGELED
;
A
#
# COMPACT_ATOMS: atom_id res chain seq x y z
N GLU A 1 -17.36 -38.97 32.04
CA GLU A 1 -16.17 -38.14 32.34
C GLU A 1 -15.42 -37.94 31.04
N GLU A 2 -15.20 -36.70 30.63
CA GLU A 2 -14.37 -36.41 29.46
C GLU A 2 -12.91 -36.59 29.86
N THR A 3 -12.34 -37.75 29.52
CA THR A 3 -10.92 -38.06 29.72
C THR A 3 -10.11 -37.52 28.55
N PHE A 4 -9.21 -36.58 28.81
CA PHE A 4 -8.26 -36.07 27.82
C PHE A 4 -6.92 -36.82 27.92
N GLU A 5 -6.27 -37.08 26.79
CA GLU A 5 -4.90 -37.60 26.79
C GLU A 5 -3.92 -36.51 27.26
N ALA A 6 -3.00 -36.85 28.17
CA ALA A 6 -2.02 -35.91 28.69
C ALA A 6 -1.09 -35.32 27.60
N SER A 7 -0.95 -36.03 26.48
CA SER A 7 -0.22 -35.59 25.28
C SER A 7 -0.88 -34.42 24.55
N ALA A 8 -2.19 -34.22 24.71
CA ALA A 8 -2.97 -33.19 24.05
C ALA A 8 -2.98 -31.85 24.82
N VAL A 9 -2.38 -31.79 26.01
CA VAL A 9 -2.38 -30.60 26.88
C VAL A 9 -1.14 -29.75 26.62
N GLY A 10 -1.33 -28.43 26.49
CA GLY A 10 -0.25 -27.46 26.32
C GLY A 10 0.44 -27.10 27.64
N GLU A 11 1.69 -26.64 27.56
CA GLU A 11 2.51 -26.23 28.70
C GLU A 11 2.79 -24.72 28.65
N ALA A 12 2.61 -24.04 29.78
CA ALA A 12 2.96 -22.64 29.98
C ALA A 12 3.66 -22.43 31.32
N THR A 13 4.55 -21.45 31.37
CA THR A 13 5.33 -21.14 32.58
C THR A 13 4.45 -20.56 33.68
N GLU A 14 3.53 -19.67 33.29
CA GLU A 14 2.68 -18.95 34.22
C GLU A 14 1.32 -18.69 33.56
N VAL A 15 0.24 -18.92 34.31
CA VAL A 15 -1.12 -18.56 33.92
C VAL A 15 -1.71 -17.73 35.05
N VAL A 16 -2.02 -16.47 34.76
CA VAL A 16 -2.55 -15.50 35.74
C VAL A 16 -3.83 -14.87 35.23
N GLN A 17 -4.74 -14.58 36.15
CA GLN A 17 -5.92 -13.77 35.88
C GLN A 17 -5.62 -12.36 36.39
N GLU A 18 -5.61 -11.39 35.48
CA GLU A 18 -5.38 -9.98 35.81
C GLU A 18 -6.57 -9.15 35.34
N LEU A 19 -7.05 -8.24 36.21
CA LEU A 19 -8.04 -7.25 35.84
C LEU A 19 -7.36 -6.17 35.00
N ILE A 20 -7.76 -6.04 33.74
CA ILE A 20 -7.25 -5.05 32.80
C ILE A 20 -8.42 -4.18 32.35
N CYS A 21 -8.38 -2.90 32.75
CA CYS A 21 -9.52 -1.99 32.64
C CYS A 21 -10.72 -2.55 33.42
N ASP A 22 -11.85 -2.77 32.74
CA ASP A 22 -13.09 -3.26 33.36
C ASP A 22 -13.33 -4.75 33.11
N GLU A 23 -12.35 -5.46 32.50
CA GLU A 23 -12.45 -6.87 32.14
C GLU A 23 -11.37 -7.72 32.82
N GLU A 24 -11.75 -8.94 33.19
CA GLU A 24 -10.80 -9.93 33.73
C GLU A 24 -10.22 -10.76 32.57
N LEU A 25 -8.91 -10.65 32.37
CA LEU A 25 -8.20 -11.36 31.32
C LEU A 25 -7.34 -12.48 31.92
N ILE A 26 -7.41 -13.67 31.31
CA ILE A 26 -6.51 -14.78 31.62
C ILE A 26 -5.28 -14.67 30.71
N LEU A 27 -4.13 -14.37 31.30
CA LEU A 27 -2.86 -14.21 30.62
C LEU A 27 -2.03 -15.48 30.75
N ILE A 28 -1.67 -16.06 29.60
CA ILE A 28 -0.78 -17.21 29.50
C ILE A 28 0.61 -16.70 29.14
N LYS A 29 1.53 -16.72 30.11
CA LYS A 29 2.91 -16.22 30.00
C LYS A 29 3.89 -17.38 29.81
N GLY A 30 4.80 -17.22 28.85
CA GLY A 30 5.83 -18.21 28.54
C GLY A 30 5.32 -19.59 28.10
N PRO A 31 4.48 -19.69 27.06
CA PRO A 31 4.11 -20.99 26.47
C PRO A 31 5.31 -21.65 25.80
N LYS A 32 5.35 -22.99 25.81
CA LYS A 32 6.40 -23.78 25.14
C LYS A 32 6.42 -23.57 23.62
N ALA A 33 5.25 -23.44 23.01
CA ALA A 33 5.09 -23.09 21.60
C ALA A 33 4.80 -21.58 21.45
N ARG A 34 5.54 -20.90 20.55
CA ARG A 34 5.40 -19.46 20.27
C ARG A 34 4.83 -19.20 18.87
N THR A 35 3.83 -19.98 18.46
CA THR A 35 3.19 -19.86 17.14
C THR A 35 2.15 -18.73 17.08
N ALA A 36 1.66 -18.27 18.24
CA ALA A 36 0.75 -17.15 18.38
C ALA A 36 1.26 -16.19 19.45
N SER A 37 0.86 -14.93 19.36
CA SER A 37 1.17 -13.89 20.34
C SER A 37 0.00 -12.92 20.41
N SER A 38 -0.32 -12.46 21.61
CA SER A 38 -1.38 -11.48 21.86
C SER A 38 -0.76 -10.15 22.25
N ILE A 39 -1.25 -9.06 21.66
CA ILE A 39 -0.84 -7.70 21.98
C ILE A 39 -2.04 -7.02 22.63
N ILE A 40 -1.87 -6.53 23.86
CA ILE A 40 -2.93 -5.82 24.58
C ILE A 40 -2.77 -4.33 24.29
N LEU A 41 -3.71 -3.78 23.53
CA LEU A 41 -3.80 -2.35 23.25
C LEU A 41 -4.70 -1.68 24.29
N ARG A 42 -4.27 -0.54 24.82
CA ARG A 42 -5.06 0.25 25.77
C ARG A 42 -5.22 1.67 25.21
N GLY A 43 -6.45 2.13 25.15
CA GLY A 43 -6.81 3.47 24.68
C GLY A 43 -7.85 4.11 25.60
N PRO A 44 -8.00 5.45 25.55
CA PRO A 44 -8.96 6.19 26.37
C PRO A 44 -10.42 5.99 25.92
N ASN A 45 -10.65 5.52 24.69
CA ASN A 45 -11.96 5.18 24.14
C ASN A 45 -11.80 4.19 22.97
N ASP A 46 -12.91 3.60 22.54
CA ASP A 46 -12.92 2.57 21.49
C ASP A 46 -12.38 3.08 20.15
N PHE A 47 -12.71 4.33 19.76
CA PHE A 47 -12.20 4.92 18.52
C PHE A 47 -10.67 4.99 18.47
N TYR A 48 -10.01 5.28 19.61
CA TYR A 48 -8.56 5.26 19.70
C TYR A 48 -8.01 3.84 19.66
N CYS A 49 -8.68 2.89 20.32
CA CYS A 49 -8.29 1.48 20.27
C CYS A 49 -8.37 0.92 18.83
N ASP A 50 -9.44 1.22 18.10
CA ASP A 50 -9.63 0.79 16.70
C ASP A 50 -8.53 1.35 15.78
N GLU A 51 -8.18 2.63 15.93
CA GLU A 51 -7.13 3.25 15.13
C GLU A 51 -5.73 2.71 15.50
N MET A 52 -5.51 2.42 16.79
CA MET A 52 -4.27 1.78 17.26
C MET A 52 -4.15 0.35 16.72
N GLU A 53 -5.24 -0.44 16.75
CA GLU A 53 -5.26 -1.79 16.18
C GLU A 53 -4.91 -1.75 14.71
N ARG A 54 -5.57 -0.88 13.95
CA ARG A 54 -5.32 -0.69 12.52
C ARG A 54 -3.86 -0.30 12.25
N SER A 55 -3.33 0.66 13.00
CA SER A 55 -1.94 1.12 12.85
C SER A 55 -0.91 0.01 13.15
N VAL A 56 -1.14 -0.77 14.22
CA VAL A 56 -0.28 -1.90 14.58
C VAL A 56 -0.36 -3.00 13.52
N HIS A 57 -1.57 -3.28 13.01
CA HIS A 57 -1.77 -4.24 11.95
C HIS A 57 -1.00 -3.87 10.68
N ASP A 58 -1.05 -2.60 10.27
CA ASP A 58 -0.32 -2.09 9.11
C ASP A 58 1.19 -2.22 9.29
N ALA A 59 1.71 -1.84 10.47
CA ALA A 59 3.14 -1.98 10.80
C ALA A 59 3.60 -3.44 10.77
N LEU A 60 2.84 -4.36 11.37
CA LEU A 60 3.12 -5.80 11.35
C LEU A 60 3.08 -6.37 9.93
N CYS A 61 2.13 -5.92 9.11
CA CYS A 61 2.05 -6.30 7.71
C CYS A 61 3.30 -5.87 6.93
N VAL A 62 3.80 -4.65 7.13
CA VAL A 62 5.03 -4.20 6.48
C VAL A 62 6.23 -5.07 6.89
N VAL A 63 6.40 -5.32 8.19
CA VAL A 63 7.50 -6.18 8.70
C VAL A 63 7.40 -7.60 8.12
N LYS A 64 6.20 -8.19 8.10
CA LYS A 64 5.95 -9.49 7.46
C LYS A 64 6.38 -9.49 6.00
N ARG A 65 6.01 -8.46 5.23
CA ARG A 65 6.40 -8.36 3.81
C ARG A 65 7.90 -8.25 3.62
N VAL A 66 8.61 -7.52 4.49
CA VAL A 66 10.08 -7.45 4.45
C VAL A 66 10.70 -8.83 4.70
N LEU A 67 10.19 -9.58 5.68
CA LEU A 67 10.68 -10.93 5.99
C LEU A 67 10.42 -11.92 4.84
N GLU A 68 9.25 -11.82 4.18
CA GLU A 68 8.90 -12.62 3.01
C GLU A 68 9.77 -12.28 1.78
N SER A 69 9.95 -10.99 1.48
CA SER A 69 10.61 -10.52 0.25
C SER A 69 12.14 -10.53 0.33
N LYS A 70 12.71 -10.46 1.55
CA LYS A 70 14.16 -10.32 1.83
C LYS A 70 14.84 -9.16 1.09
N THR A 71 14.06 -8.23 0.55
CA THR A 71 14.52 -7.15 -0.31
C THR A 71 13.77 -5.86 0.05
N VAL A 72 14.54 -4.79 0.25
CA VAL A 72 14.06 -3.48 0.64
C VAL A 72 14.65 -2.39 -0.25
N VAL A 73 13.92 -1.30 -0.38
CA VAL A 73 14.29 -0.10 -1.13
C VAL A 73 14.12 1.13 -0.26
N ALA A 74 14.82 2.22 -0.57
CA ALA A 74 14.63 3.48 0.14
C ALA A 74 13.28 4.12 -0.21
N GLY A 75 12.56 4.58 0.80
CA GLY A 75 11.27 5.24 0.64
C GLY A 75 11.37 6.74 0.34
N GLY A 76 10.27 7.47 0.51
CA GLY A 76 10.22 8.93 0.35
C GLY A 76 10.38 9.40 -1.09
N GLY A 77 9.83 8.67 -2.05
CA GLY A 77 9.87 9.04 -3.48
C GLY A 77 11.19 8.76 -4.19
N CYS A 78 12.17 8.15 -3.50
CA CYS A 78 13.49 7.79 -4.01
C CYS A 78 13.40 6.86 -5.24
N VAL A 79 12.57 5.80 -5.16
CA VAL A 79 12.45 4.79 -6.22
C VAL A 79 11.82 5.42 -7.46
N GLU A 80 10.76 6.19 -7.27
CA GLU A 80 10.02 6.82 -8.36
C GLU A 80 10.88 7.85 -9.10
N ALA A 81 11.67 8.66 -8.39
CA ALA A 81 12.58 9.62 -9.00
C ALA A 81 13.74 8.92 -9.74
N ALA A 82 14.30 7.85 -9.18
CA ALA A 82 15.33 7.07 -9.86
C ALA A 82 14.82 6.43 -11.16
N LEU A 83 13.64 5.81 -11.11
CA LEU A 83 13.01 5.20 -12.28
C LEU A 83 12.62 6.24 -13.34
N SER A 84 12.14 7.42 -12.92
CA SER A 84 11.81 8.52 -13.83
C SER A 84 13.03 8.91 -14.68
N ILE A 85 14.19 9.16 -14.07
CA ILE A 85 15.41 9.51 -14.82
C ILE A 85 15.88 8.36 -15.71
N TYR A 86 15.84 7.12 -15.20
CA TYR A 86 16.25 5.95 -15.97
C TYR A 86 15.41 5.78 -17.24
N LEU A 87 14.08 5.91 -17.11
CA LEU A 87 13.14 5.77 -18.21
C LEU A 87 13.21 6.95 -19.19
N GLU A 88 13.44 8.18 -18.72
CA GLU A 88 13.70 9.32 -19.60
C GLU A 88 14.95 9.10 -20.48
N ASN A 89 16.06 8.64 -19.88
CA ASN A 89 17.26 8.31 -20.63
C ASN A 89 17.01 7.14 -21.60
N PHE A 90 16.28 6.11 -21.16
CA PHE A 90 15.90 4.99 -22.03
C PHE A 90 15.04 5.45 -23.21
N ALA A 91 14.10 6.37 -23.00
CA ALA A 91 13.28 6.93 -24.07
C ALA A 91 14.13 7.59 -25.16
N THR A 92 15.21 8.30 -24.80
CA THR A 92 16.11 8.93 -25.78
C THR A 92 16.90 7.94 -26.64
N SER A 93 17.04 6.69 -26.20
CA SER A 93 17.66 5.62 -26.99
C SER A 93 16.74 5.06 -28.08
N LEU A 94 15.44 5.39 -28.01
CA LEU A 94 14.41 4.93 -28.94
C LEU A 94 14.03 6.07 -29.90
N SER A 95 13.84 5.74 -31.17
CA SER A 95 13.47 6.70 -32.23
C SER A 95 12.01 6.58 -32.67
N SER A 96 11.20 5.76 -32.00
CA SER A 96 9.83 5.44 -32.39
C SER A 96 8.80 6.28 -31.63
N ARG A 97 7.50 6.11 -31.96
CA ARG A 97 6.38 6.69 -31.18
C ARG A 97 6.40 6.28 -29.70
N GLU A 98 7.07 5.18 -29.37
CA GLU A 98 7.20 4.68 -27.99
C GLU A 98 8.04 5.63 -27.13
N GLN A 99 8.93 6.43 -27.73
CA GLN A 99 9.71 7.44 -27.01
C GLN A 99 8.80 8.39 -26.20
N LEU A 100 7.72 8.89 -26.82
CA LEU A 100 6.79 9.80 -26.17
C LEU A 100 6.01 9.11 -25.05
N ALA A 101 5.60 7.86 -25.28
CA ALA A 101 4.86 7.08 -24.29
C ALA A 101 5.73 6.80 -23.05
N ILE A 102 7.00 6.43 -23.24
CA ILE A 102 7.92 6.17 -22.13
C ILE A 102 8.27 7.45 -21.39
N ALA A 103 8.45 8.58 -22.09
CA ALA A 103 8.71 9.87 -21.46
C ALA A 103 7.54 10.31 -20.56
N GLU A 104 6.29 10.17 -21.02
CA GLU A 104 5.12 10.48 -20.19
C GLU A 104 4.95 9.48 -19.04
N PHE A 105 5.23 8.19 -19.24
CA PHE A 105 5.24 7.22 -18.15
C PHE A 105 6.29 7.60 -17.08
N ALA A 106 7.50 7.97 -17.49
CA ALA A 106 8.57 8.39 -16.60
C ALA A 106 8.17 9.64 -15.78
N LYS A 107 7.50 10.59 -16.41
CA LYS A 107 6.97 11.80 -15.75
C LYS A 107 5.84 11.47 -14.77
N SER A 108 4.99 10.49 -15.10
CA SER A 108 3.88 10.06 -14.24
C SER A 108 4.36 9.52 -12.89
N LEU A 109 5.54 8.89 -12.83
CA LEU A 109 6.12 8.38 -11.58
C LEU A 109 6.39 9.49 -10.55
N LEU A 110 6.67 10.72 -11.02
CA LEU A 110 6.93 11.86 -10.14
C LEU A 110 5.67 12.34 -9.39
N VAL A 111 4.49 11.79 -9.68
CA VAL A 111 3.26 12.10 -8.93
C VAL A 111 3.42 11.76 -7.44
N ILE A 112 4.10 10.65 -7.10
CA ILE A 112 4.28 10.22 -5.70
C ILE A 112 5.10 11.24 -4.90
N PRO A 113 6.36 11.57 -5.27
CA PRO A 113 7.14 12.56 -4.53
C PRO A 113 6.49 13.96 -4.54
N LYS A 114 5.78 14.33 -5.61
CA LYS A 114 5.04 15.59 -5.67
C LYS A 114 3.91 15.63 -4.64
N THR A 115 3.06 14.60 -4.62
CA THR A 115 1.93 14.51 -3.68
C THR A 115 2.40 14.41 -2.23
N LEU A 116 3.48 13.67 -1.97
CA LEU A 116 4.11 13.62 -0.64
C LEU A 116 4.56 15.01 -0.16
N SER A 117 5.19 15.79 -1.03
CA SER A 117 5.64 17.15 -0.71
C SER A 117 4.47 18.09 -0.45
N VAL A 118 3.41 18.03 -1.27
CA VAL A 118 2.19 18.84 -1.10
C VAL A 118 1.49 18.50 0.21
N ASN A 119 1.34 17.22 0.54
CA ASN A 119 0.71 16.77 1.78
C ASN A 119 1.51 17.20 3.02
N ALA A 120 2.82 17.37 2.89
CA ALA A 120 3.70 17.88 3.94
C ALA A 120 3.77 19.42 3.99
N ALA A 121 2.97 20.12 3.19
CA ALA A 121 3.01 21.58 3.04
C ALA A 121 4.38 22.15 2.62
N GLN A 122 5.15 21.37 1.85
CA GLN A 122 6.46 21.77 1.31
C GLN A 122 6.37 22.21 -0.15
N ASP A 123 7.37 22.96 -0.63
CA ASP A 123 7.46 23.29 -2.06
C ASP A 123 7.84 22.06 -2.89
N ALA A 124 6.81 21.45 -3.48
CA ALA A 124 6.95 20.27 -4.32
C ALA A 124 7.80 20.53 -5.58
N THR A 125 7.85 21.75 -6.09
CA THR A 125 8.62 22.07 -7.31
C THR A 125 10.11 22.03 -7.00
N ASP A 126 10.51 22.70 -5.92
CA ASP A 126 11.90 22.74 -5.47
C ASP A 126 12.40 21.37 -5.02
N LEU A 127 11.62 20.65 -4.19
CA LEU A 127 12.02 19.35 -3.66
C LEU A 127 12.12 18.27 -4.73
N VAL A 128 11.16 18.19 -5.64
CA VAL A 128 11.21 17.20 -6.74
C VAL A 128 12.35 17.53 -7.70
N ALA A 129 12.63 18.80 -7.98
CA ALA A 129 13.76 19.20 -8.81
C ALA A 129 15.11 18.82 -8.18
N LYS A 130 15.29 19.11 -6.88
CA LYS A 130 16.48 18.69 -6.12
C LYS A 130 16.63 17.17 -6.13
N LEU A 131 15.57 16.44 -5.82
CA LEU A 131 15.56 14.98 -5.81
C LEU A 131 15.99 14.40 -7.16
N ARG A 132 15.43 14.91 -8.27
CA ARG A 132 15.83 14.51 -9.63
C ARG A 132 17.29 14.80 -9.92
N ALA A 133 17.81 15.95 -9.51
CA ALA A 133 19.22 16.30 -9.72
C ALA A 133 20.17 15.31 -9.02
N TYR A 134 19.87 14.94 -7.76
CA TYR A 134 20.63 13.93 -7.02
C TYR A 134 20.58 12.55 -7.69
N HIS A 135 19.39 12.10 -8.11
CA HIS A 135 19.24 10.81 -8.78
C HIS A 135 19.90 10.78 -10.17
N ASN A 136 19.79 11.84 -10.95
CA ASN A 136 20.48 11.93 -12.24
C ASN A 136 22.00 11.88 -12.05
N SER A 137 22.52 12.60 -11.05
CA SER A 137 23.94 12.52 -10.75
C SER A 137 24.38 11.12 -10.29
N SER A 138 23.52 10.39 -9.58
CA SER A 138 23.79 9.02 -9.13
C SER A 138 23.91 7.99 -10.25
N GLN A 139 23.22 8.25 -11.37
CA GLN A 139 23.20 7.36 -12.55
C GLN A 139 24.28 7.71 -13.56
N THR A 140 24.71 8.97 -13.62
CA THR A 140 25.69 9.48 -14.58
C THR A 140 27.13 9.45 -14.06
N LYS A 141 27.34 9.68 -12.75
CA LYS A 141 28.69 9.76 -12.15
C LYS A 141 28.89 8.61 -11.17
N ALA A 142 29.94 7.80 -11.40
CA ALA A 142 30.27 6.66 -10.54
C ALA A 142 30.56 7.07 -9.08
N GLU A 143 31.19 8.22 -8.87
CA GLU A 143 31.50 8.78 -7.53
C GLU A 143 30.24 9.07 -6.71
N HIS A 144 29.12 9.32 -7.38
CA HIS A 144 27.86 9.77 -6.81
C HIS A 144 26.85 8.63 -6.64
N GLN A 145 27.27 7.37 -6.80
CA GLN A 145 26.39 6.20 -6.72
C GLN A 145 25.66 6.08 -5.36
N HIS A 146 26.23 6.64 -4.30
CA HIS A 146 25.60 6.69 -2.98
C HIS A 146 24.31 7.54 -2.94
N LEU A 147 24.16 8.50 -3.85
CA LEU A 147 22.98 9.37 -3.95
C LEU A 147 21.72 8.62 -4.41
N LYS A 148 21.84 7.36 -4.86
CA LYS A 148 20.70 6.53 -5.21
C LYS A 148 19.75 6.24 -4.04
N TRP A 149 20.19 6.48 -2.80
CA TRP A 149 19.41 6.30 -1.59
C TRP A 149 18.78 7.60 -1.07
N VAL A 150 18.97 8.70 -1.80
CA VAL A 150 18.40 9.99 -1.42
C VAL A 150 16.90 9.97 -1.68
N GLY A 151 16.12 10.42 -0.70
CA GLY A 151 14.69 10.62 -0.83
C GLY A 151 14.27 11.92 -0.15
N LEU A 152 12.96 12.16 -0.13
CA LEU A 152 12.37 13.31 0.53
C LEU A 152 12.36 13.12 2.04
N ASP A 153 12.83 14.14 2.76
CA ASP A 153 12.57 14.37 4.18
C ASP A 153 11.49 15.44 4.31
N LEU A 154 10.27 14.99 4.62
CA LEU A 154 9.10 15.85 4.69
C LEU A 154 9.01 16.63 6.00
N LEU A 155 9.73 16.19 7.05
CA LEU A 155 9.75 16.88 8.34
C LEU A 155 10.57 18.17 8.25
N GLU A 156 11.77 18.06 7.68
CA GLU A 156 12.70 19.18 7.52
C GLU A 156 12.52 19.92 6.18
N GLY A 157 11.71 19.39 5.25
CA GLY A 157 11.56 19.97 3.91
C GLY A 157 12.86 19.94 3.11
N THR A 158 13.64 18.86 3.23
CA THR A 158 14.91 18.69 2.52
C THR A 158 15.02 17.32 1.87
N VAL A 159 16.12 17.05 1.17
CA VAL A 159 16.43 15.73 0.63
C VAL A 159 17.56 15.12 1.44
N ARG A 160 17.42 13.84 1.81
CA ARG A 160 18.39 13.12 2.66
C ARG A 160 18.56 11.68 2.24
N ASP A 161 19.63 11.04 2.73
CA ASP A 161 19.82 9.60 2.58
C ASP A 161 18.80 8.83 3.44
N ASN A 162 17.74 8.35 2.80
CA ASN A 162 16.63 7.66 3.46
C ASN A 162 17.01 6.25 3.92
N LYS A 163 18.05 5.64 3.35
CA LYS A 163 18.58 4.37 3.84
C LYS A 163 19.24 4.56 5.21
N LYS A 164 20.02 5.63 5.39
CA LYS A 164 20.63 5.95 6.69
C LYS A 164 19.60 6.39 7.72
N ALA A 165 18.56 7.09 7.29
CA ALA A 165 17.46 7.51 8.17
C ALA A 165 16.51 6.36 8.55
N GLY A 166 16.66 5.16 7.98
CA GLY A 166 15.82 4.00 8.28
C GLY A 166 14.46 4.00 7.56
N VAL A 167 14.25 4.87 6.58
CA VAL A 167 13.02 4.93 5.77
C VAL A 167 13.11 3.90 4.66
N LEU A 168 12.66 2.68 4.96
CA LEU A 168 12.74 1.52 4.08
C LEU A 168 11.36 0.98 3.75
N GLU A 169 11.19 0.53 2.50
CA GLU A 169 9.97 -0.10 2.02
C GLU A 169 10.28 -1.48 1.42
N PRO A 170 9.39 -2.48 1.54
CA PRO A 170 9.55 -3.76 0.87
C PRO A 170 9.56 -3.57 -0.66
N ALA A 171 10.58 -4.09 -1.34
CA ALA A 171 10.70 -3.95 -2.80
C ALA A 171 9.50 -4.54 -3.55
N ILE A 172 8.95 -5.65 -3.03
CA ILE A 172 7.76 -6.31 -3.58
C ILE A 172 6.53 -5.39 -3.61
N SER A 173 6.41 -4.44 -2.67
CA SER A 173 5.32 -3.47 -2.64
C SER A 173 5.40 -2.57 -3.88
N LYS A 174 6.57 -1.97 -4.15
CA LYS A 174 6.81 -1.13 -5.34
C LYS A 174 6.56 -1.88 -6.65
N ILE A 175 7.04 -3.12 -6.75
CA ILE A 175 6.84 -3.94 -7.96
C ILE A 175 5.35 -4.16 -8.21
N LYS A 176 4.59 -4.52 -7.18
CA LYS A 176 3.14 -4.73 -7.30
C LYS A 176 2.40 -3.43 -7.62
N SER A 177 2.73 -2.32 -6.96
CA SER A 177 2.13 -1.02 -7.22
C SER A 177 2.31 -0.61 -8.69
N LEU A 178 3.53 -0.71 -9.23
CA LEU A 178 3.81 -0.39 -10.63
C LEU A 178 3.07 -1.33 -11.58
N LYS A 179 3.10 -2.64 -11.31
CA LYS A 179 2.41 -3.63 -12.13
C LYS A 179 0.90 -3.38 -12.18
N PHE A 180 0.25 -3.25 -11.04
CA PHE A 180 -1.20 -3.07 -10.98
C PHE A 180 -1.64 -1.72 -11.57
N ALA A 181 -0.91 -0.63 -11.30
CA ALA A 181 -1.21 0.66 -11.90
C ALA A 181 -1.09 0.62 -13.43
N THR A 182 -0.07 -0.07 -13.96
CA THR A 182 0.14 -0.20 -15.40
C THR A 182 -0.96 -1.04 -16.05
N GLU A 183 -1.30 -2.19 -15.49
CA GLU A 183 -2.38 -3.05 -16.00
C GLU A 183 -3.74 -2.34 -15.95
N ALA A 184 -4.02 -1.58 -14.90
CA ALA A 184 -5.24 -0.79 -14.79
C ALA A 184 -5.30 0.30 -15.87
N ALA A 185 -4.20 1.04 -16.08
CA ALA A 185 -4.12 2.06 -17.13
C ALA A 185 -4.32 1.46 -18.53
N ILE A 186 -3.68 0.33 -18.83
CA ILE A 186 -3.86 -0.40 -20.11
C ILE A 186 -5.32 -0.81 -20.29
N THR A 187 -5.95 -1.34 -19.23
CA THR A 187 -7.35 -1.78 -19.28
C THR A 187 -8.27 -0.61 -19.62
N ILE A 188 -8.07 0.55 -18.98
CA ILE A 188 -8.87 1.76 -19.23
C ILE A 188 -8.64 2.30 -20.65
N LEU A 189 -7.38 2.37 -21.10
CA LEU A 189 -7.03 2.87 -22.43
C LEU A 189 -7.53 1.98 -23.58
N ARG A 190 -7.85 0.71 -23.29
CA ARG A 190 -8.40 -0.23 -24.26
C ARG A 190 -9.91 -0.14 -24.46
N ILE A 191 -10.62 0.54 -23.58
CA ILE A 191 -12.07 0.74 -23.71
C ILE A 191 -12.30 1.74 -24.84
N ASP A 192 -13.01 1.30 -25.87
CA ASP A 192 -13.46 2.17 -26.97
C ASP A 192 -14.87 2.73 -26.72
N ASP A 193 -15.76 1.93 -26.12
CA ASP A 193 -17.13 2.32 -25.81
C ASP A 193 -17.62 1.76 -24.45
N MET A 194 -18.56 2.47 -23.82
CA MET A 194 -19.22 2.07 -22.57
C MET A 194 -20.73 2.16 -22.74
N ILE A 195 -21.37 1.01 -22.97
CA ILE A 195 -22.82 0.91 -23.06
C ILE A 195 -23.40 0.74 -21.65
N ARG A 196 -24.20 1.72 -21.22
CA ARG A 196 -25.02 1.62 -20.01
C ARG A 196 -26.43 1.20 -20.40
N LEU A 197 -26.85 0.04 -19.93
CA LEU A 197 -28.22 -0.43 -20.09
C LEU A 197 -29.05 0.11 -18.93
N ASP A 198 -30.18 0.75 -19.24
CA ASP A 198 -31.17 1.01 -18.23
C ASP A 198 -31.71 -0.32 -17.70
N PRO A 199 -31.91 -0.45 -16.37
CA PRO A 199 -32.51 -1.65 -15.82
C PRO A 199 -33.86 -1.89 -16.49
N GLU A 200 -34.10 -3.12 -16.93
CA GLU A 200 -35.38 -3.51 -17.49
C GLU A 200 -36.49 -3.06 -16.54
N ARG A 201 -37.41 -2.25 -17.07
CA ARG A 201 -38.68 -2.03 -16.37
C ARG A 201 -39.32 -3.40 -16.28
N LYS A 202 -39.31 -3.98 -15.08
CA LYS A 202 -40.20 -5.09 -14.76
C LYS A 202 -41.60 -4.55 -14.98
N ASP A 203 -42.21 -4.89 -16.12
CA ASP A 203 -43.66 -4.83 -16.22
C ASP A 203 -44.16 -5.83 -15.18
N ASP A 204 -44.43 -5.35 -13.96
CA ASP A 204 -45.30 -6.01 -12.99
C ASP A 204 -46.74 -5.99 -13.53
N LYS A 205 -46.93 -6.42 -14.78
CA LYS A 205 -48.23 -6.79 -15.30
C LYS A 205 -48.32 -8.29 -15.11
N SER A 206 -48.59 -8.68 -13.86
CA SER A 206 -49.11 -10.02 -13.62
C SER A 206 -50.31 -10.22 -14.54
N TYR A 207 -50.45 -11.41 -15.14
CA TYR A 207 -51.63 -11.75 -15.96
C TYR A 207 -52.95 -11.40 -15.22
N ARG A 208 -52.93 -11.50 -13.89
CA ARG A 208 -54.02 -11.05 -12.99
C ARG A 208 -54.36 -9.57 -13.14
N ASP A 209 -53.37 -8.68 -13.18
CA ASP A 209 -53.60 -7.23 -13.28
C ASP A 209 -54.12 -6.82 -14.66
N ALA A 210 -53.79 -7.58 -15.71
CA ALA A 210 -54.34 -7.38 -17.05
C ALA A 210 -55.79 -7.91 -17.16
N TYR A 211 -56.10 -9.02 -16.49
CA TYR A 211 -57.46 -9.58 -16.39
C TYR A 211 -58.39 -8.66 -15.58
N GLU A 212 -57.94 -8.15 -14.43
CA GLU A 212 -58.72 -7.24 -13.58
C GLU A 212 -58.99 -5.87 -14.24
N ARG A 213 -58.16 -5.46 -15.20
CA ARG A 213 -58.37 -4.25 -16.02
C ARG A 213 -59.25 -4.48 -17.25
N GLY A 214 -59.67 -5.71 -17.52
CA GLY A 214 -60.54 -6.05 -18.66
C GLY A 214 -59.85 -5.94 -20.03
N GLU A 215 -58.52 -6.01 -20.07
CA GLU A 215 -57.72 -5.91 -21.31
C GLU A 215 -57.55 -7.28 -22.01
N LEU A 216 -58.07 -8.35 -21.43
CA LEU A 216 -58.02 -9.72 -21.95
C LEU A 216 -59.44 -10.31 -21.93
N GLU A 217 -59.91 -10.83 -23.06
CA GLU A 217 -61.11 -11.68 -23.15
C GLU A 217 -60.70 -13.15 -22.99
N ASP A 218 -61.58 -13.96 -22.40
CA ASP A 218 -61.37 -15.40 -22.09
C ASP A 218 -60.96 -16.24 -23.33
#